data_AF-A0A945VRD3-F1
#
_entry.id   AF-A0A945VRD3-F1
#
_cell.length_a   1.000
_cell.length_b   1.000
_cell.length_c   1.000
_cell.angle_alpha   90.00
_cell.angle_beta   90.00
_cell.angle_gamma   90.00
#
_symmetry.space_group_name_H-M   'P 1'
#
loop_
_entity.id
_entity.type
_entity.pdbx_description
1 polymer ?
#
loop_
_entity_poly.entity_id
_entity_poly.type
_entity_poly.pdbx_seq_one_letter_code
_entity_poly.pdbx_strand_id
1 'polypeptide(L)' 'PALFSDFLGRAISYTKKSNNPQLSFIASWNEWSEGHYLEPDKRFGTAWLEAVRKEKLDAL' A
#
# COMPACT_ATOMS: atom_id res chain seq x y z
N PRO A 1 4.98 3.63 8.01
CA PRO A 1 3.84 4.18 7.23
C PRO A 1 4.23 5.12 6.09
N ALA A 2 4.97 6.22 6.36
CA ALA A 2 5.29 7.22 5.33
C ALA A 2 6.06 6.66 4.11
N LEU A 3 7.18 5.96 4.35
CA LEU A 3 7.96 5.33 3.25
C LEU A 3 7.15 4.33 2.42
N PHE A 4 6.20 3.64 3.05
CA PHE A 4 5.29 2.73 2.36
C PHE A 4 4.30 3.51 1.49
N SER A 5 3.74 4.62 1.97
CA SER A 5 2.89 5.53 1.18
C SER A 5 3.62 6.01 -0.07
N ASP A 6 4.83 6.53 0.10
CA ASP A 6 5.65 7.04 -1.02
C ASP A 6 6.01 5.94 -2.03
N PHE A 7 6.26 4.73 -1.54
CA PHE A 7 6.51 3.58 -2.42
C PHE A 7 5.24 3.16 -3.17
N LEU A 8 4.11 3.08 -2.48
CA LEU A 8 2.82 2.72 -3.05
C LEU A 8 2.38 3.71 -4.13
N GLY A 9 2.52 5.02 -3.91
CA GLY A 9 2.22 6.04 -4.92
C GLY A 9 3.06 5.89 -6.19
N ARG A 10 4.36 5.56 -6.04
CA ARG A 10 5.24 5.26 -7.18
C ARG A 10 4.82 3.98 -7.90
N ALA A 11 4.47 2.93 -7.16
CA ALA A 11 4.00 1.66 -7.73
C ALA A 11 2.70 1.85 -8.53
N ILE A 12 1.72 2.57 -7.97
CA ILE A 12 0.47 2.91 -8.67
C ILE A 12 0.76 3.73 -9.94
N SER A 13 1.61 4.75 -9.83
CA SER A 13 2.01 5.57 -10.99
C SER A 13 2.65 4.76 -12.11
N TYR A 14 3.50 3.79 -11.75
CA TYR A 14 4.09 2.85 -12.70
C TYR A 14 3.02 1.96 -13.33
N THR A 15 2.17 1.31 -12.52
CA THR A 15 1.08 0.44 -13.01
C THR A 15 0.15 1.18 -13.95
N LYS A 16 -0.25 2.42 -13.65
CA LYS A 16 -1.11 3.22 -14.55
C LYS A 16 -0.47 3.48 -15.92
N LYS A 17 0.86 3.66 -15.97
CA LYS A 17 1.59 3.95 -17.21
C LYS A 17 1.94 2.69 -18.01
N SER A 18 2.22 1.58 -17.32
CA SER A 18 2.94 0.45 -17.91
C SER A 18 2.15 -0.85 -17.95
N ASN A 19 1.01 -0.96 -17.26
CA ASN A 19 0.27 -2.22 -17.16
C ASN A 19 -1.15 -2.12 -17.76
N ASN A 20 -1.55 -3.19 -18.44
CA ASN A 20 -2.94 -3.43 -18.85
C ASN A 20 -3.27 -4.91 -18.57
N PRO A 21 -4.15 -5.23 -17.60
CA PRO A 21 -4.92 -4.31 -16.77
C PRO A 21 -4.05 -3.55 -15.75
N GLN A 22 -4.53 -2.38 -15.32
CA GLN A 22 -3.92 -1.58 -14.27
C GLN A 22 -4.20 -2.20 -12.89
N LEU A 23 -3.42 -3.21 -12.52
CA LEU A 23 -3.56 -3.95 -11.27
C LEU A 23 -2.25 -3.92 -10.47
N SER A 24 -2.34 -3.60 -9.18
CA SER A 24 -1.24 -3.65 -8.22
C SER A 24 -1.63 -4.55 -7.05
N PHE A 25 -0.69 -5.36 -6.57
CA PHE A 25 -0.87 -6.21 -5.39
C PHE A 25 -0.02 -5.69 -4.24
N ILE A 26 -0.54 -5.81 -3.02
CA ILE A 26 0.20 -5.49 -1.80
C ILE A 26 0.30 -6.77 -0.98
N ALA A 27 1.53 -7.26 -0.81
CA ALA A 27 1.84 -8.30 0.16
C ALA A 27 2.13 -7.63 1.51
N SER A 28 1.43 -7.94 2.60
CA SER A 28 0.31 -8.88 2.74
C SER A 28 -0.73 -8.30 3.71
N TRP A 29 -1.87 -8.97 3.87
CA TRP A 29 -2.79 -8.59 4.94
C TRP A 29 -2.16 -8.84 6.32
N ASN A 30 -1.65 -10.05 6.56
CA ASN A 30 -1.27 -10.52 7.90
C ASN A 30 -0.08 -11.50 7.93
N GLU A 31 0.97 -11.28 7.13
CA GLU A 31 2.23 -12.03 7.20
C GLU A 31 3.12 -11.48 8.33
N TRP A 32 2.76 -11.87 9.54
CA TRP A 32 3.42 -11.45 10.77
C TRP A 32 4.80 -12.07 10.94
N SER A 33 5.02 -13.29 10.45
CA SER A 33 6.27 -14.02 10.70
C SER A 33 7.46 -13.39 9.98
N GLU A 34 7.21 -12.79 8.82
CA GLU A 34 8.19 -12.07 8.00
C GLU A 34 8.10 -10.53 8.16
N GLY A 35 7.22 -10.05 9.04
CA GLY A 35 7.13 -8.65 9.45
C GLY A 35 6.51 -7.70 8.41
N HIS A 36 5.82 -8.21 7.39
CA HIS A 36 5.14 -7.38 6.39
C HIS A 36 3.62 -7.61 6.43
N TYR A 37 2.90 -6.66 7.03
CA TYR A 37 1.46 -6.75 7.26
C TYR A 37 0.79 -5.39 7.03
N LEU A 38 -0.47 -5.41 6.60
CA LEU A 38 -1.37 -4.26 6.55
C LEU A 38 -2.35 -4.22 7.72
N GLU A 39 -2.59 -5.38 8.36
CA GLU A 39 -3.52 -5.54 9.46
C GLU A 39 -3.26 -4.52 10.57
N PRO A 40 -4.31 -3.84 11.10
CA PRO A 40 -4.14 -2.90 12.18
C PRO A 40 -3.54 -3.54 13.43
N ASP A 41 -2.65 -2.80 14.08
CA ASP A 41 -1.91 -3.32 15.23
C ASP A 41 -1.82 -2.30 16.37
N LYS A 42 -1.09 -2.66 17.43
CA LYS A 42 -0.88 -1.77 18.58
C LYS A 42 0.14 -0.66 18.33
N ARG A 43 1.02 -0.78 17.33
CA ARG A 43 2.15 0.13 17.11
C ARG A 43 1.81 1.28 16.15
N PHE A 44 1.11 0.95 15.08
CA PHE A 44 0.76 1.80 13.97
C PHE A 44 -0.76 1.95 13.79
N GLY A 45 -1.59 1.17 14.50
CA GLY A 45 -3.05 1.27 14.39
C GLY A 45 -3.48 1.05 12.95
N THR A 46 -4.29 1.96 12.41
CA THR A 46 -4.77 1.90 11.02
C THR A 46 -3.83 2.60 10.01
N ALA A 47 -2.65 3.07 10.40
CA ALA A 47 -1.83 3.94 9.57
C ALA A 47 -1.41 3.33 8.22
N TRP A 48 -1.29 2.01 8.13
CA TRP A 48 -1.03 1.33 6.85
C TRP A 48 -2.24 1.40 5.91
N LEU A 49 -3.46 1.22 6.43
CA LEU A 49 -4.69 1.32 5.66
C LEU A 49 -4.96 2.77 5.23
N GLU A 50 -4.66 3.75 6.09
CA GLU A 50 -4.77 5.17 5.73
C GLU A 50 -3.80 5.54 4.61
N ALA A 51 -2.57 4.99 4.61
CA ALA A 51 -1.64 5.17 3.48
C ALA A 51 -2.19 4.57 2.18
N VAL A 52 -2.76 3.36 2.22
CA VAL A 52 -3.42 2.75 1.05
C VAL A 52 -4.57 3.62 0.55
N ARG A 53 -5.42 4.10 1.45
CA ARG A 53 -6.56 4.97 1.11
C ARG A 53 -6.10 6.27 0.47
N LYS A 54 -5.11 6.94 1.06
CA LYS A 54 -4.53 8.19 0.55
C LYS A 54 -4.03 8.00 -0.87
N GLU A 55 -3.11 7.06 -1.10
CA GLU A 55 -2.50 6.88 -2.43
C GLU A 55 -3.53 6.43 -3.49
N LYS A 56 -4.53 5.64 -3.08
CA LYS A 56 -5.64 5.29 -3.98
C LYS A 56 -6.46 6.50 -4.40
N LEU A 57 -6.76 7.42 -3.47
CA LEU A 57 -7.51 8.64 -3.76
C LEU A 57 -6.69 9.64 -4.58
N ASP A 58 -5.41 9.81 -4.27
CA ASP A 58 -4.49 10.68 -5.02
C ASP A 58 -4.27 10.19 -6.46
N ALA A 59 -4.47 8.89 -6.69
CA ALA A 59 -4.36 8.28 -8.00
C ALA A 59 -5.67 8.22 -8.80
N LEU A 60 -6.81 8.68 -8.27
CA LEU A 60 -8.04 8.85 -9.07
C LEU A 60 -7.92 10.12 -9.93
#